data_AF-A0A1F9ARC8-F1
#
_entry.id   AF-A0A1F9ARC8-F1
#
_cell.length_a   1.000
_cell.length_b   1.000
_cell.length_c   1.000
_cell.angle_alpha   90.00
_cell.angle_beta   90.00
_cell.angle_gamma   90.00
#
_symmetry.space_group_name_H-M   'P 1'
#
loop_
_entity.id
_entity.type
_entity.pdbx_description
1 polymer ?
#
loop_
_entity_poly.entity_id
_entity_poly.type
_entity_poly.pdbx_seq_one_letter_code
_entity_poly.pdbx_strand_id
1 'polypeptide(L)'
;MDNLFRQVYTVSELTVKIKGQLEKDFPEVWVQGQISNFRKPASGHMYFALKDEKAQLHAVMYRFQNLYLPFRPEDGMEVLCRGRISVYEARGEYQIILDQMEPRGIGALQKAFEQLKARLEKEGLFDPARKRPIPEYPRRVGIITSPQGAALPDMLRVIRRKAPGLQVLIIPSRVQGEGAAAELAHALALANLPEAATPPDRPAMELVVLARGGGSLEDLWAFNEEALARAIAASRLPVIS
;
A
#
# COMPACT_ATOMS: atom_id res chain seq x y z
N MET A 1 -2.49 -18.77 -66.76
CA MET A 1 -3.76 -18.27 -66.17
C MET A 1 -3.76 -18.65 -64.70
N ASP A 2 -2.97 -17.98 -63.86
CA ASP A 2 -2.87 -18.31 -62.43
C ASP A 2 -2.55 -17.05 -61.62
N ASN A 3 -3.56 -16.23 -61.31
CA ASN A 3 -3.51 -15.33 -60.15
C ASN A 3 -4.87 -14.69 -59.77
N LEU A 4 -6.01 -15.36 -60.03
CA LEU A 4 -7.34 -14.77 -59.77
C LEU A 4 -7.90 -15.01 -58.36
N PHE A 5 -7.16 -15.66 -57.46
CA PHE A 5 -7.68 -16.04 -56.13
C PHE A 5 -6.82 -15.63 -54.92
N ARG A 6 -5.79 -14.79 -55.09
CA ARG A 6 -5.08 -14.23 -53.93
C ARG A 6 -5.75 -12.96 -53.48
N GLN A 7 -6.41 -13.00 -52.32
CA GLN A 7 -6.90 -11.79 -51.68
C GLN A 7 -5.71 -11.00 -51.11
N VAL A 8 -5.48 -9.81 -51.65
CA VAL A 8 -4.42 -8.88 -51.22
C VAL A 8 -5.05 -7.80 -50.36
N TYR A 9 -4.54 -7.62 -49.15
CA TYR A 9 -4.94 -6.55 -48.24
C TYR A 9 -3.84 -5.49 -48.18
N THR A 10 -4.22 -4.22 -48.11
CA THR A 10 -3.32 -3.17 -47.59
C THR A 10 -3.06 -3.39 -46.11
N VAL A 11 -1.98 -2.80 -45.58
CA VAL A 11 -1.65 -2.90 -44.15
C VAL A 11 -2.82 -2.42 -43.28
N SER A 12 -3.42 -1.27 -43.63
CA SER A 12 -4.56 -0.71 -42.89
C SER A 12 -5.79 -1.60 -42.91
N GLU A 13 -6.14 -2.17 -44.07
CA GLU A 13 -7.28 -3.10 -44.18
C GLU A 13 -7.07 -4.35 -43.33
N LEU A 14 -5.86 -4.91 -43.35
CA LEU A 14 -5.54 -6.07 -42.54
C LEU A 14 -5.59 -5.75 -41.04
N THR A 15 -5.05 -4.61 -40.61
CA THR A 15 -5.10 -4.16 -39.21
C THR A 15 -6.52 -3.94 -38.72
N VAL A 16 -7.37 -3.28 -39.51
CA VAL A 16 -8.80 -3.09 -39.17
C VAL A 16 -9.51 -4.43 -39.05
N LYS A 17 -9.21 -5.38 -39.96
CA LYS A 17 -9.78 -6.72 -39.89
C LYS A 17 -9.33 -7.50 -38.64
N ILE A 18 -8.04 -7.43 -38.28
CA ILE A 18 -7.50 -8.05 -37.06
C ILE A 18 -8.17 -7.44 -35.81
N LYS A 19 -8.27 -6.11 -35.77
CA LYS A 19 -8.94 -5.40 -34.68
C LYS A 19 -10.38 -5.88 -34.50
N GLY A 20 -11.15 -5.92 -35.58
CA GLY A 20 -12.54 -6.37 -35.54
C GLY A 20 -12.68 -7.82 -35.07
N GLN A 21 -11.74 -8.70 -35.43
CA GLN A 21 -11.73 -10.08 -34.95
C GLN A 21 -11.42 -10.15 -33.45
N LEU A 22 -10.39 -9.43 -32.98
CA LEU A 22 -10.02 -9.41 -31.56
C LEU A 22 -11.11 -8.79 -30.67
N GLU A 23 -11.70 -7.68 -31.09
CA GLU A 23 -12.78 -7.02 -30.34
C GLU A 23 -14.05 -7.89 -30.28
N LYS A 24 -14.29 -8.73 -31.29
CA LYS A 24 -15.39 -9.69 -31.30
C LYS A 24 -15.13 -10.91 -30.42
N ASP A 25 -13.92 -11.46 -30.45
CA ASP A 25 -13.57 -12.68 -29.71
C ASP A 25 -13.29 -12.39 -28.22
N PHE A 26 -12.84 -11.17 -27.90
CA PHE A 26 -12.48 -10.74 -26.55
C PHE A 26 -13.18 -9.42 -26.15
N PRO A 27 -14.53 -9.39 -26.15
CA PRO A 27 -15.29 -8.17 -25.87
C PRO A 27 -15.12 -7.70 -24.41
N GLU A 28 -14.91 -8.63 -23.48
CA GLU A 28 -14.54 -8.39 -22.09
C GLU A 28 -13.65 -9.54 -21.61
N VAL A 29 -12.55 -9.21 -20.95
CA VAL A 29 -11.59 -10.18 -20.39
C VAL A 29 -11.09 -9.72 -19.03
N TRP A 30 -10.68 -10.71 -18.24
CA TRP A 30 -9.91 -10.51 -17.02
C TRP A 30 -8.49 -10.96 -17.25
N VAL A 31 -7.53 -10.09 -16.98
CA VAL A 31 -6.10 -10.35 -17.16
C VAL A 31 -5.38 -10.08 -15.85
N GLN A 32 -4.54 -11.02 -15.46
CA GLN A 32 -3.66 -10.85 -14.32
C GLN A 32 -2.24 -10.60 -14.81
N GLY A 33 -1.52 -9.69 -14.14
CA GLY A 33 -0.10 -9.50 -14.39
C GLY A 33 0.52 -8.46 -13.47
N GLN A 34 1.84 -8.37 -13.52
CA GLN A 34 2.61 -7.33 -12.85
C GLN A 34 2.62 -6.05 -13.69
N ILE A 35 2.44 -4.90 -13.06
CA ILE A 35 2.62 -3.59 -13.72
C ILE A 35 4.10 -3.35 -14.00
N SER A 36 4.39 -2.88 -15.21
CA SER A 36 5.70 -2.39 -15.61
C SER A 36 5.61 -1.18 -16.55
N ASN A 37 6.65 -0.36 -16.58
CA ASN A 37 6.74 0.84 -17.42
C ASN A 37 5.58 1.83 -17.22
N PHE A 38 5.13 2.02 -15.98
CA PHE A 38 3.99 2.87 -15.64
C PHE A 38 4.24 4.35 -15.96
N ARG A 39 3.30 4.96 -16.69
CA ARG A 39 3.32 6.38 -17.07
C ARG A 39 1.93 7.00 -16.94
N LYS A 40 1.88 8.19 -16.33
CA LYS A 40 0.67 9.02 -16.24
C LYS A 40 0.97 10.46 -16.69
N PRO A 41 0.84 10.77 -17.98
CA PRO A 41 1.03 12.12 -18.51
C PRO A 41 -0.02 13.12 -18.01
N ALA A 42 0.14 14.41 -18.37
CA ALA A 42 -0.77 15.48 -17.99
C ALA A 42 -2.23 15.30 -18.48
N SER A 43 -2.47 14.47 -19.50
CA SER A 43 -3.82 14.08 -19.93
C SER A 43 -4.61 13.30 -18.87
N GLY A 44 -3.91 12.74 -17.89
CA GLY A 44 -4.49 11.96 -16.80
C GLY A 44 -4.78 10.51 -17.15
N HIS A 45 -4.50 10.06 -18.38
CA HIS A 45 -4.54 8.64 -18.77
C HIS A 45 -3.35 7.88 -18.19
N MET A 46 -3.56 6.61 -17.86
CA MET A 46 -2.49 5.71 -17.43
C MET A 46 -2.12 4.77 -18.57
N TYR A 47 -0.81 4.61 -18.79
CA TYR A 47 -0.23 3.71 -19.77
C TYR A 47 0.82 2.86 -19.07
N PHE A 48 0.76 1.54 -19.25
CA PHE A 48 1.73 0.60 -18.68
C PHE A 48 1.68 -0.72 -19.45
N ALA A 49 2.52 -1.67 -19.07
CA ALA A 49 2.45 -3.04 -19.55
C ALA A 49 2.11 -3.97 -18.37
N LEU A 50 1.17 -4.89 -18.59
CA LEU A 50 0.96 -6.06 -17.75
C LEU A 50 1.88 -7.16 -18.24
N LYS A 51 2.68 -7.74 -17.35
CA LYS A 51 3.61 -8.82 -17.71
C LYS A 51 3.45 -10.03 -16.81
N ASP A 52 3.78 -11.19 -17.35
CA ASP A 52 4.06 -12.42 -16.61
C ASP A 52 5.48 -12.92 -16.96
N GLU A 53 5.79 -14.18 -16.67
CA GLU A 53 7.10 -14.77 -16.97
C GLU A 53 7.42 -14.90 -18.47
N LYS A 54 6.40 -14.91 -19.34
CA LYS A 54 6.52 -15.29 -20.77
C LYS A 54 6.03 -14.23 -21.74
N ALA A 55 5.14 -13.35 -21.31
CA ALA A 55 4.43 -12.43 -22.17
C ALA A 55 4.23 -11.06 -21.49
N GLN A 56 3.98 -10.06 -22.34
CA GLN A 56 3.56 -8.73 -21.91
C GLN A 56 2.41 -8.24 -22.78
N LEU A 57 1.55 -7.41 -22.20
CA LEU A 57 0.39 -6.81 -22.82
C LEU A 57 0.33 -5.32 -22.48
N HIS A 58 0.29 -4.46 -23.49
CA HIS A 58 0.10 -3.03 -23.29
C HIS A 58 -1.30 -2.76 -22.73
N ALA A 59 -1.36 -1.93 -21.69
CA ALA A 59 -2.58 -1.56 -20.99
C ALA A 59 -2.77 -0.05 -20.97
N VAL A 60 -4.01 0.36 -21.22
CA VAL A 60 -4.43 1.77 -21.20
C VAL A 60 -5.63 1.91 -20.28
N MET A 61 -5.58 2.84 -19.34
CA MET A 61 -6.72 3.22 -18.50
C MET A 61 -7.01 4.70 -18.67
N TYR A 62 -8.20 5.01 -19.20
CA TYR A 62 -8.59 6.39 -19.45
C TYR A 62 -8.89 7.14 -18.15
N ARG A 63 -8.84 8.48 -18.22
CA ARG A 63 -8.79 9.35 -17.04
C ARG A 63 -10.03 9.21 -16.15
N PHE A 64 -11.18 8.90 -16.75
CA PHE A 64 -12.44 8.81 -16.04
C PHE A 64 -12.51 7.54 -15.19
N GLN A 65 -11.96 6.44 -15.71
CA GLN A 65 -11.85 5.17 -15.00
C GLN A 65 -10.92 5.30 -13.80
N ASN A 66 -9.86 6.12 -13.90
CA ASN A 66 -8.91 6.37 -12.81
C ASN A 66 -9.56 6.98 -11.55
N LEU A 67 -10.69 7.68 -11.68
CA LEU A 67 -11.38 8.30 -10.54
C LEU A 67 -11.99 7.27 -9.59
N TYR A 68 -12.24 6.05 -10.07
CA TYR A 68 -12.86 4.97 -9.31
C TYR A 68 -11.84 4.00 -8.72
N LEU A 69 -10.54 4.21 -8.94
CA LEU A 69 -9.50 3.37 -8.37
C LEU A 69 -9.30 3.70 -6.88
N PRO A 70 -9.45 2.73 -5.97
CA PRO A 70 -9.25 2.94 -4.54
C PRO A 70 -7.76 3.00 -4.15
N PHE A 71 -6.85 2.87 -5.11
CA PHE A 71 -5.41 2.84 -4.90
C PHE A 71 -4.67 3.52 -6.05
N ARG A 72 -3.38 3.75 -5.86
CA ARG A 72 -2.47 4.30 -6.88
C ARG A 72 -1.66 3.17 -7.50
N PRO A 73 -1.81 2.89 -8.80
CA PRO A 73 -0.99 1.88 -9.48
C PRO A 73 0.48 2.33 -9.58
N GLU A 74 1.40 1.39 -9.36
CA GLU A 74 2.85 1.58 -9.42
C GLU A 74 3.53 0.37 -10.06
N ASP A 75 4.74 0.56 -10.60
CA ASP A 75 5.54 -0.54 -11.16
C ASP A 75 5.84 -1.60 -10.11
N GLY A 76 5.76 -2.86 -10.50
CA GLY A 76 5.99 -4.01 -9.61
C GLY A 76 4.72 -4.55 -8.94
N MET A 77 3.60 -3.82 -8.96
CA MET A 77 2.35 -4.29 -8.38
C MET A 77 1.73 -5.43 -9.19
N GLU A 78 1.33 -6.49 -8.50
CA GLU A 78 0.47 -7.54 -9.07
C GLU A 78 -0.98 -7.04 -9.08
N VAL A 79 -1.62 -7.10 -10.25
CA VAL A 79 -2.99 -6.62 -10.43
C VAL A 79 -3.84 -7.61 -11.21
N LEU A 80 -5.14 -7.57 -10.91
CA LEU A 80 -6.20 -8.20 -11.68
C LEU A 80 -6.98 -7.09 -12.39
N CYS A 81 -7.01 -7.15 -13.71
CA CYS A 81 -7.52 -6.09 -14.57
C CYS A 81 -8.72 -6.60 -15.37
N ARG A 82 -9.82 -5.82 -15.42
CA ARG A 82 -10.94 -6.07 -16.34
C ARG A 82 -10.95 -5.03 -17.45
N GLY A 83 -11.13 -5.49 -18.68
CA GLY A 83 -11.23 -4.60 -19.82
C GLY A 83 -11.51 -5.35 -21.12
N ARG A 84 -11.30 -4.66 -22.23
CA ARG A 84 -11.50 -5.20 -23.59
C ARG A 84 -10.23 -5.17 -24.41
N ILE A 85 -10.02 -6.18 -25.24
CA ILE A 85 -8.88 -6.21 -26.17
C ILE A 85 -9.20 -5.34 -27.38
N SER A 86 -8.22 -4.56 -27.82
CA SER A 86 -8.31 -3.73 -29.03
C SER A 86 -6.93 -3.61 -29.69
N VAL A 87 -6.87 -3.00 -30.86
CA VAL A 87 -5.63 -2.75 -31.59
C VAL A 87 -5.44 -1.25 -31.76
N TYR A 88 -4.26 -0.76 -31.39
CA TYR A 88 -3.85 0.59 -31.70
C TYR A 88 -3.43 0.67 -33.17
N GLU A 89 -4.39 1.01 -34.03
CA GLU A 89 -4.28 0.94 -35.49
C GLU A 89 -3.04 1.63 -36.06
N ALA A 90 -2.64 2.77 -35.49
CA ALA A 90 -1.47 3.52 -35.95
C ALA A 90 -0.15 2.75 -35.83
N ARG A 91 -0.07 1.75 -34.94
CA ARG A 91 1.11 0.89 -34.75
C ARG A 91 0.86 -0.58 -35.01
N GLY A 92 -0.40 -0.99 -35.17
CA GLY A 92 -0.77 -2.41 -35.28
C GLY A 92 -0.51 -3.22 -34.01
N GLU A 93 -0.37 -2.56 -32.86
CA GLU A 93 -0.12 -3.20 -31.57
C GLU A 93 -1.44 -3.54 -30.88
N TYR A 94 -1.64 -4.77 -30.44
CA TYR A 94 -2.78 -5.12 -29.60
C TYR A 94 -2.56 -4.68 -28.15
N GLN A 95 -3.63 -4.28 -27.50
CA GLN A 95 -3.62 -3.73 -26.15
C GLN A 95 -4.92 -4.06 -25.43
N ILE A 96 -4.92 -3.91 -24.11
CA ILE A 96 -6.14 -3.94 -23.29
C ILE A 96 -6.53 -2.52 -22.86
N ILE A 97 -7.79 -2.17 -23.08
CA ILE A 97 -8.41 -0.95 -22.55
C ILE A 97 -9.11 -1.32 -21.26
N LEU A 98 -8.65 -0.76 -20.14
CA LEU A 98 -9.10 -1.13 -18.81
C LEU A 98 -10.29 -0.30 -18.33
N ASP A 99 -11.26 -1.02 -17.76
CA ASP A 99 -12.42 -0.45 -17.08
C ASP A 99 -12.27 -0.55 -15.55
N GLN A 100 -11.65 -1.64 -15.07
CA GLN A 100 -11.40 -1.88 -13.65
C GLN A 100 -10.01 -2.47 -13.43
N MET A 101 -9.42 -2.17 -12.26
CA MET A 101 -8.17 -2.75 -11.80
C MET A 101 -8.26 -2.96 -10.29
N GLU A 102 -7.83 -4.13 -9.86
CA GLU A 102 -7.76 -4.52 -8.46
C GLU A 102 -6.34 -4.98 -8.15
N PRO A 103 -5.76 -4.59 -7.00
CA PRO A 103 -4.47 -5.11 -6.59
C PRO A 103 -4.63 -6.56 -6.14
N ARG A 104 -3.88 -7.47 -6.75
CA ARG A 104 -3.88 -8.88 -6.40
C ARG A 104 -3.03 -9.08 -5.15
N GLY A 105 -3.60 -9.66 -4.09
CA GLY A 105 -2.95 -9.86 -2.80
C GLY A 105 -3.61 -9.08 -1.66
N ILE A 106 -4.23 -7.92 -1.96
CA ILE A 106 -4.91 -7.09 -0.95
C ILE A 106 -6.19 -7.77 -0.44
N GLY A 107 -6.95 -8.49 -1.26
CA GLY A 107 -8.18 -9.16 -0.81
C GLY A 107 -7.96 -10.21 0.28
N ALA A 108 -6.85 -10.96 0.21
CA ALA A 108 -6.49 -11.95 1.24
C ALA A 108 -6.04 -11.26 2.54
N LEU A 109 -5.22 -10.21 2.44
CA LEU A 109 -4.80 -9.40 3.59
C LEU A 109 -6.01 -8.69 4.23
N GLN A 110 -6.89 -8.07 3.45
CA GLN A 110 -8.10 -7.43 3.94
C GLN A 110 -9.01 -8.43 4.67
N LYS A 111 -9.23 -9.62 4.09
CA LYS A 111 -10.01 -10.68 4.74
C LYS A 111 -9.35 -11.16 6.04
N ALA A 112 -8.03 -11.34 6.05
CA ALA A 112 -7.29 -11.71 7.25
C ALA A 112 -7.39 -10.62 8.34
N PHE A 113 -7.34 -9.35 7.95
CA PHE A 113 -7.48 -8.20 8.83
C PHE A 113 -8.88 -8.16 9.46
N GLU A 114 -9.93 -8.31 8.67
CA GLU A 114 -11.32 -8.33 9.16
C GLU A 114 -11.58 -9.49 10.12
N GLN A 115 -11.07 -10.68 9.80
CA GLN A 115 -11.16 -11.86 10.68
C GLN A 115 -10.43 -11.63 12.01
N LEU A 116 -9.21 -11.09 11.95
CA LEU A 116 -8.42 -10.78 13.13
C LEU A 116 -9.09 -9.71 13.99
N LYS A 117 -9.53 -8.60 13.36
CA LYS A 117 -10.23 -7.50 14.03
C LYS A 117 -11.48 -8.02 14.74
N ALA A 118 -12.33 -8.78 14.05
CA ALA A 118 -13.55 -9.32 14.65
C ALA A 118 -13.27 -10.25 15.84
N ARG A 119 -12.19 -11.04 15.80
CA ARG A 119 -11.77 -11.87 16.93
C ARG A 119 -11.29 -11.02 18.11
N LEU A 120 -10.39 -10.07 17.87
CA LEU A 120 -9.85 -9.20 18.93
C LEU A 120 -10.92 -8.28 19.54
N GLU A 121 -11.91 -7.87 18.75
CA GLU A 121 -13.08 -7.12 19.22
C GLU A 121 -13.94 -7.95 20.16
N LYS A 122 -14.20 -9.23 19.84
CA LYS A 122 -14.88 -10.17 20.74
C LYS A 122 -14.12 -10.43 22.04
N GLU A 123 -12.79 -10.39 21.98
CA GLU A 123 -11.93 -10.47 23.18
C GLU A 123 -11.90 -9.15 23.98
N GLY A 124 -12.56 -8.07 23.50
CA GLY A 124 -12.65 -6.78 24.17
C GLY A 124 -11.38 -5.93 24.07
N LEU A 125 -10.44 -6.24 23.17
CA LEU A 125 -9.18 -5.49 23.05
C LEU A 125 -9.41 -4.01 22.70
N PHE A 126 -10.48 -3.70 21.97
CA PHE A 126 -10.83 -2.37 21.49
C PHE A 126 -11.85 -1.63 22.36
N ASP A 127 -12.20 -2.17 23.53
CA ASP A 127 -13.13 -1.52 24.46
C ASP A 127 -12.64 -0.10 24.79
N PRO A 128 -13.47 0.95 24.55
CA PRO A 128 -13.14 2.32 24.91
C PRO A 128 -12.67 2.50 26.36
N ALA A 129 -13.16 1.68 27.30
CA ALA A 129 -12.76 1.72 28.71
C ALA A 129 -11.27 1.37 28.92
N ARG A 130 -10.61 0.73 27.94
CA ARG A 130 -9.18 0.39 27.99
C ARG A 130 -8.28 1.51 27.47
N LYS A 131 -8.86 2.56 26.85
CA LYS A 131 -8.08 3.69 26.33
C LYS A 131 -7.55 4.53 27.48
N ARG A 132 -6.27 4.91 27.38
CA ARG A 132 -5.59 5.77 28.35
C ARG A 132 -5.74 7.24 27.92
N PRO A 133 -5.94 8.17 28.86
CA PRO A 133 -5.98 9.59 28.54
C PRO A 133 -4.64 10.02 27.97
N ILE A 134 -4.68 10.84 26.92
CA ILE A 134 -3.48 11.42 26.31
C ILE A 134 -3.17 12.70 27.09
N PRO A 135 -1.96 12.85 27.67
CA PRO A 135 -1.56 14.09 28.32
C PRO A 135 -1.60 15.25 27.33
N GLU A 136 -2.16 16.38 27.75
CA GLU A 136 -2.26 17.59 26.91
C GLU A 136 -0.87 18.20 26.65
N TYR A 137 0.03 18.13 27.65
CA TYR A 137 1.38 18.69 27.59
C TYR A 137 2.42 17.68 28.11
N PRO A 138 2.74 16.62 27.35
CA PRO A 138 3.75 15.66 27.76
C PRO A 138 5.14 16.31 27.81
N ARG A 139 5.92 15.98 28.84
CA ARG A 139 7.32 16.34 29.00
C ARG A 139 8.25 15.36 28.31
N ARG A 140 7.83 14.09 28.18
CA ARG A 140 8.61 13.07 27.46
C ARG A 140 7.78 12.06 26.68
N VAL A 141 8.16 11.87 25.42
CA VAL A 141 7.55 10.89 24.51
C VAL A 141 8.57 9.88 23.99
N GLY A 142 8.13 8.65 23.82
CA GLY A 142 8.86 7.62 23.08
C GLY A 142 8.40 7.61 21.62
N ILE A 143 9.32 7.59 20.67
CA ILE A 143 9.01 7.40 19.25
C ILE A 143 9.62 6.07 18.82
N ILE A 144 8.78 5.11 18.48
CA ILE A 144 9.18 3.81 17.94
C ILE A 144 9.04 3.89 16.42
N THR A 145 10.16 3.84 15.70
CA THR A 145 10.20 3.99 14.24
C THR A 145 11.51 3.44 13.67
N SER A 146 11.56 3.24 12.36
CA SER A 146 12.81 2.96 11.65
C SER A 146 13.73 4.19 11.67
N PRO A 147 15.00 4.04 12.06
CA PRO A 147 15.96 5.15 12.05
C PRO A 147 16.37 5.57 10.64
N GLN A 148 16.19 4.71 9.62
CA GLN A 148 16.48 5.03 8.23
C GLN A 148 15.28 5.65 7.48
N GLY A 149 14.10 5.69 8.11
CA GLY A 149 12.88 6.18 7.47
C GLY A 149 12.78 7.71 7.40
N ALA A 150 12.17 8.24 6.33
CA ALA A 150 11.94 9.67 6.15
C ALA A 150 10.99 10.29 7.20
N ALA A 151 10.15 9.47 7.85
CA ALA A 151 9.18 9.94 8.85
C ALA A 151 9.83 10.54 10.10
N LEU A 152 10.96 9.98 10.56
CA LEU A 152 11.61 10.42 11.79
C LEU A 152 12.15 11.88 11.68
N PRO A 153 12.91 12.26 10.63
CA PRO A 153 13.31 13.64 10.42
C PRO A 153 12.14 14.63 10.40
N ASP A 154 11.03 14.27 9.76
CA ASP A 154 9.85 15.12 9.66
C ASP A 154 9.16 15.32 11.01
N MET A 155 8.97 14.24 11.78
CA MET A 155 8.43 14.31 13.14
C MET A 155 9.30 15.18 14.04
N LEU A 156 10.64 14.96 14.03
CA LEU A 156 11.57 15.74 14.84
C LEU A 156 11.56 17.22 14.46
N ARG A 157 11.44 17.55 13.17
CA ARG A 157 11.32 18.94 12.70
C ARG A 157 10.04 19.60 13.22
N VAL A 158 8.91 18.89 13.18
CA VAL A 158 7.63 19.40 13.70
C VAL A 158 7.68 19.58 15.22
N ILE A 159 8.22 18.59 15.95
CA ILE A 159 8.35 18.64 17.42
C ILE A 159 9.23 19.82 17.84
N ARG A 160 10.42 19.98 17.25
CA ARG A 160 11.32 21.10 17.56
C ARG A 160 10.67 22.47 17.36
N ARG A 161 9.79 22.59 16.36
CA ARG A 161 9.08 23.84 16.05
C ARG A 161 7.88 24.09 16.98
N LYS A 162 7.08 23.05 17.29
CA LYS A 162 5.81 23.19 18.01
C LYS A 162 5.91 22.93 19.53
N ALA A 163 6.89 22.15 19.97
CA ALA A 163 7.08 21.72 21.35
C ALA A 163 8.59 21.62 21.68
N PRO A 164 9.33 22.73 21.69
CA PRO A 164 10.79 22.71 21.87
C PRO A 164 11.27 22.15 23.22
N GLY A 165 10.43 22.19 24.26
CA GLY A 165 10.71 21.61 25.58
C GLY A 165 10.40 20.12 25.71
N LEU A 166 9.83 19.48 24.68
CA LEU A 166 9.47 18.08 24.72
C LEU A 166 10.71 17.18 24.56
N GLN A 167 10.95 16.31 25.53
CA GLN A 167 12.00 15.30 25.42
C GLN A 167 11.53 14.12 24.56
N VAL A 168 12.35 13.74 23.58
CA VAL A 168 12.03 12.64 22.67
C VAL A 168 13.05 11.51 22.87
N LEU A 169 12.56 10.32 23.18
CA LEU A 169 13.36 9.08 23.15
C LEU A 169 13.04 8.32 21.87
N ILE A 170 14.05 8.12 21.02
CA ILE A 170 13.90 7.29 19.82
C ILE A 170 14.19 5.85 20.21
N ILE A 171 13.26 4.95 19.92
CA ILE A 171 13.40 3.51 20.09
C ILE A 171 13.44 2.90 18.68
N PRO A 172 14.63 2.55 18.16
CA PRO A 172 14.76 2.06 16.79
C PRO A 172 14.01 0.74 16.62
N SER A 173 13.19 0.63 15.57
CA SER A 173 12.52 -0.64 15.24
C SER A 173 12.23 -0.74 13.75
N ARG A 174 12.27 -1.96 13.21
CA ARG A 174 11.70 -2.26 11.89
C ARG A 174 10.20 -1.99 11.91
N VAL A 175 9.74 -1.27 10.88
CA VAL A 175 8.33 -0.86 10.72
C VAL A 175 7.63 -1.57 9.56
N GLN A 176 8.36 -2.41 8.83
CA GLN A 176 7.88 -3.17 7.68
C GLN A 176 8.69 -4.46 7.51
N GLY A 177 8.14 -5.42 6.79
CA GLY A 177 8.75 -6.72 6.53
C GLY A 177 8.58 -7.73 7.67
N GLU A 178 9.07 -8.94 7.43
CA GLU A 178 8.92 -10.08 8.33
C GLU A 178 9.57 -9.82 9.70
N GLY A 179 8.79 -10.06 10.77
CA GLY A 179 9.21 -9.86 12.15
C GLY A 179 9.12 -8.42 12.67
N ALA A 180 8.67 -7.46 11.85
CA ALA A 180 8.50 -6.06 12.28
C ALA A 180 7.48 -5.92 13.41
N ALA A 181 6.34 -6.64 13.36
CA ALA A 181 5.33 -6.56 14.42
C ALA A 181 5.86 -7.00 15.80
N ALA A 182 6.66 -8.07 15.82
CA ALA A 182 7.29 -8.56 17.05
C ALA A 182 8.33 -7.56 17.60
N GLU A 183 9.09 -6.92 16.71
CA GLU A 183 10.07 -5.90 17.08
C GLU A 183 9.39 -4.63 17.61
N LEU A 184 8.32 -4.17 16.97
CA LEU A 184 7.49 -3.06 17.47
C LEU A 184 6.87 -3.38 18.83
N ALA A 185 6.35 -4.60 19.02
CA ALA A 185 5.82 -5.06 20.30
C ALA A 185 6.89 -5.08 21.39
N HIS A 186 8.11 -5.54 21.06
CA HIS A 186 9.25 -5.54 21.98
C HIS A 186 9.68 -4.12 22.34
N ALA A 187 9.78 -3.22 21.36
CA ALA A 187 10.09 -1.82 21.58
C ALA A 187 9.04 -1.12 22.45
N LEU A 188 7.76 -1.45 22.27
CA LEU A 188 6.70 -0.94 23.12
C LEU A 188 6.80 -1.48 24.55
N ALA A 189 7.20 -2.75 24.72
CA ALA A 189 7.46 -3.30 26.05
C ALA A 189 8.63 -2.57 26.74
N LEU A 190 9.71 -2.27 26.01
CA LEU A 190 10.84 -1.46 26.51
C LEU A 190 10.38 -0.06 26.92
N ALA A 191 9.52 0.58 26.13
CA ALA A 191 8.97 1.89 26.45
C ALA A 191 8.12 1.87 27.75
N ASN A 192 7.49 0.73 28.04
CA ASN A 192 6.68 0.53 29.22
C ASN A 192 7.48 0.08 30.46
N LEU A 193 8.82 0.01 30.41
CA LEU A 193 9.62 -0.32 31.61
C LEU A 193 9.43 0.72 32.73
N PRO A 194 9.42 0.32 34.02
CA PRO A 194 9.11 1.22 35.13
C PRO A 194 10.02 2.45 35.23
N GLU A 195 9.55 3.50 35.91
CA GLU A 195 10.31 4.74 36.15
C GLU A 195 11.64 4.51 36.87
N ALA A 196 11.75 3.47 37.71
CA ALA A 196 13.01 3.07 38.33
C ALA A 196 14.12 2.70 37.31
N ALA A 197 13.76 2.38 36.06
CA ALA A 197 14.71 2.16 34.96
C ALA A 197 15.03 3.46 34.19
N THR A 198 14.42 4.59 34.55
CA THR A 198 14.69 5.91 33.97
C THR A 198 15.77 6.61 34.80
N PRO A 199 16.79 7.21 34.17
CA PRO A 199 17.75 8.05 34.88
C PRO A 199 17.05 9.16 35.71
N PRO A 200 17.49 9.42 36.96
CA PRO A 200 16.79 10.32 37.87
C PRO A 200 16.72 11.78 37.40
N ASP A 201 17.54 12.16 36.43
CA ASP A 201 17.56 13.48 35.77
C ASP A 201 16.52 13.61 34.63
N ARG A 202 15.76 12.56 34.33
CA ARG A 202 14.80 12.55 33.22
C ARG A 202 13.37 12.32 33.70
N PRO A 203 12.39 13.07 33.17
CA PRO A 203 10.98 12.77 33.41
C PRO A 203 10.63 11.36 32.94
N ALA A 204 9.64 10.75 33.60
CA ALA A 204 9.03 9.50 33.18
C ALA A 204 8.48 9.62 31.74
N MET A 205 8.44 8.49 31.03
CA MET A 205 7.78 8.45 29.72
C MET A 205 6.27 8.51 29.92
N GLU A 206 5.60 9.41 29.19
CA GLU A 206 4.17 9.70 29.39
C GLU A 206 3.30 9.24 28.20
N LEU A 207 3.92 9.04 27.03
CA LEU A 207 3.25 8.70 25.78
C LEU A 207 4.22 8.01 24.83
N VAL A 208 3.71 7.07 24.03
CA VAL A 208 4.46 6.42 22.95
C VAL A 208 3.81 6.71 21.61
N VAL A 209 4.62 7.03 20.61
CA VAL A 209 4.21 7.18 19.22
C VAL A 209 4.84 6.03 18.43
N LEU A 210 4.01 5.16 17.88
CA LEU A 210 4.39 4.22 16.84
C LEU A 210 4.32 4.97 15.52
N ALA A 211 5.43 5.06 14.79
CA ALA A 211 5.47 5.82 13.55
C ALA A 211 6.14 5.03 12.44
N ARG A 212 5.67 5.29 11.23
CA ARG A 212 6.31 4.88 9.98
C ARG A 212 6.02 5.90 8.89
N GLY A 213 6.68 5.77 7.74
CA GLY A 213 6.39 6.57 6.56
C GLY A 213 5.10 6.17 5.84
N GLY A 214 4.85 6.79 4.68
CA GLY A 214 3.89 6.28 3.71
C GLY A 214 4.38 4.96 3.10
N GLY A 215 3.47 4.18 2.51
CA GLY A 215 3.77 2.89 1.90
C GLY A 215 2.50 2.13 1.54
N SER A 216 2.65 1.02 0.83
CA SER A 216 1.55 0.13 0.46
C SER A 216 0.86 -0.50 1.69
N LEU A 217 -0.29 -1.15 1.48
CA LEU A 217 -0.97 -1.90 2.55
C LEU A 217 -0.11 -3.08 3.08
N GLU A 218 0.76 -3.61 2.23
CA GLU A 218 1.73 -4.66 2.58
C GLU A 218 2.83 -4.09 3.50
N ASP A 219 3.32 -2.88 3.20
CA ASP A 219 4.25 -2.17 4.07
C ASP A 219 3.62 -1.74 5.40
N LEU A 220 2.29 -1.66 5.46
CA LEU A 220 1.51 -1.35 6.67
C LEU A 220 1.23 -2.57 7.54
N TRP A 221 1.39 -3.76 6.99
CA TRP A 221 0.78 -4.96 7.55
C TRP A 221 1.27 -5.27 8.97
N ALA A 222 2.53 -4.95 9.27
CA ALA A 222 3.12 -5.12 10.60
C ALA A 222 2.32 -4.42 11.73
N PHE A 223 1.58 -3.35 11.40
CA PHE A 223 0.73 -2.63 12.35
C PHE A 223 -0.63 -3.29 12.59
N ASN A 224 -1.03 -4.17 11.68
CA ASN A 224 -2.29 -4.92 11.71
C ASN A 224 -2.11 -6.32 12.30
N GLU A 225 -0.88 -6.74 12.63
CA GLU A 225 -0.62 -8.04 13.22
C GLU A 225 -1.03 -8.11 14.70
N GLU A 226 -1.46 -9.30 15.11
CA GLU A 226 -1.98 -9.56 16.45
C GLU A 226 -0.97 -9.23 17.57
N ALA A 227 0.32 -9.52 17.34
CA ALA A 227 1.37 -9.28 18.32
C ALA A 227 1.43 -7.81 18.75
N LEU A 228 1.37 -6.88 17.79
CA LEU A 228 1.37 -5.45 18.09
C LEU A 228 0.04 -5.00 18.70
N ALA A 229 -1.09 -5.47 18.19
CA ALA A 229 -2.41 -5.14 18.74
C ALA A 229 -2.52 -5.51 20.24
N ARG A 230 -2.02 -6.71 20.61
CA ARG A 230 -1.96 -7.17 22.01
C ARG A 230 -0.99 -6.34 22.85
N ALA A 231 0.17 -5.96 22.28
CA ALA A 231 1.13 -5.11 22.98
C ALA A 231 0.55 -3.71 23.27
N ILE A 232 -0.15 -3.09 22.31
CA ILE A 232 -0.84 -1.80 22.50
C ILE A 232 -1.92 -1.93 23.57
N ALA A 233 -2.72 -3.00 23.50
CA ALA A 233 -3.72 -3.31 24.50
C ALA A 233 -3.11 -3.41 25.92
N ALA A 234 -1.91 -3.98 26.07
CA ALA A 234 -1.22 -4.15 27.35
C ALA A 234 -0.41 -2.93 27.82
N SER A 235 -0.06 -2.01 26.94
CA SER A 235 0.86 -0.88 27.21
C SER A 235 0.36 0.08 28.28
N ARG A 236 0.92 0.17 29.49
CA ARG A 236 0.51 1.17 30.51
C ARG A 236 0.54 2.64 30.04
N LEU A 237 1.30 2.95 28.98
CA LEU A 237 1.34 4.27 28.36
C LEU A 237 0.25 4.42 27.28
N PRO A 238 -0.34 5.62 27.09
CA PRO A 238 -1.10 5.92 25.89
C PRO A 238 -0.21 5.70 24.66
N VAL A 239 -0.81 5.17 23.59
CA VAL A 239 -0.13 4.88 22.32
C VAL A 239 -0.86 5.60 21.21
N ILE A 240 -0.11 6.33 20.39
CA ILE A 240 -0.58 6.94 19.14
C ILE A 240 0.11 6.20 17.99
N SER A 241 -0.66 5.81 16.98
CA SER A 241 -0.18 5.16 15.76
C SER A 241 -0.75 5.85 14.52
#